data_AF-A0ABD3FZJ1-F1
#
_entry.id   AF-A0ABD3FZJ1-F1
#
_cell.length_a   1.000
_cell.length_b   1.000
_cell.length_c   1.000
_cell.angle_alpha   90.00
_cell.angle_beta   90.00
_cell.angle_gamma   90.00
#
_symmetry.space_group_name_H-M   'P 1'
#
loop_
_entity.id
_entity.type
_entity.pdbx_description
1 polymer ?
#
loop_
_entity_poly.entity_id
_entity_poly.type
_entity_poly.pdbx_seq_one_letter_code
_entity_poly.pdbx_strand_id
1 'polypeptide(L)'
;MKFVWISERTYRQSTLVRLHFTDADSTEPLQAQLELFRGNYEENKADVDTVLFTATIWDTDAENGMLPTSGSIVEITEYSSLKLFRDKQCQANARLRDLIW
;
A
#
# COMPACT_ATOMS: atom_id res chain seq x y z
N MET A 1 -6.85 -2.00 8.41
CA MET A 1 -5.43 -1.57 8.34
C MET A 1 -5.38 -0.07 8.10
N LYS A 2 -4.37 0.65 8.56
CA LYS A 2 -4.26 2.10 8.31
C LYS A 2 -3.50 2.34 7.01
N PHE A 3 -4.14 3.02 6.06
CA PHE A 3 -3.50 3.37 4.79
C PHE A 3 -2.55 4.54 4.98
N VAL A 4 -1.31 4.42 4.47
CA VAL A 4 -0.27 5.44 4.65
C VAL A 4 -0.03 6.21 3.35
N TRP A 5 0.37 5.54 2.27
CA TRP A 5 0.56 6.20 0.97
C TRP A 5 0.45 5.25 -0.23
N ILE A 6 0.33 5.83 -1.43
CA ILE A 6 0.38 5.12 -2.71
C ILE A 6 1.77 5.24 -3.32
N SER A 7 2.29 4.15 -3.87
CA SER A 7 3.37 4.20 -4.86
C SER A 7 2.89 3.67 -6.21
N GLU A 8 3.07 4.45 -7.26
CA GLU A 8 2.77 4.03 -8.63
C GLU A 8 3.92 3.26 -9.25
N ARG A 9 3.59 2.27 -10.07
CA ARG A 9 4.55 1.53 -10.88
C ARG A 9 3.94 1.25 -12.24
N THR A 10 4.74 1.41 -13.28
CA THR A 10 4.41 0.89 -14.61
C THR A 10 5.04 -0.49 -14.74
N TYR A 11 4.23 -1.52 -14.96
CA TYR A 11 4.73 -2.86 -15.26
C TYR A 11 4.33 -3.24 -16.68
N ARG A 12 5.33 -3.32 -17.56
CA ARG A 12 5.13 -3.48 -19.02
C ARG A 12 4.29 -2.32 -19.58
N GLN A 13 3.02 -2.57 -19.85
CA GLN A 13 2.06 -1.61 -20.42
C GLN A 13 0.88 -1.33 -19.47
N SER A 14 0.84 -1.97 -18.29
CA SER A 14 -0.19 -1.74 -17.28
C SER A 14 0.34 -0.82 -16.19
N THR A 15 -0.49 0.13 -15.79
CA THR A 15 -0.29 0.91 -14.58
C THR A 15 -0.82 0.13 -13.40
N LEU A 16 -0.05 0.07 -12.32
CA LEU A 16 -0.51 -0.45 -11.05
C LEU A 16 -0.21 0.56 -9.95
N VAL A 17 -1.13 0.63 -9.00
CA VAL A 17 -0.91 1.32 -7.73
C VAL A 17 -0.63 0.28 -6.66
N ARG A 18 0.34 0.59 -5.80
CA ARG A 18 0.59 -0.17 -4.58
C ARG A 18 0.19 0.70 -3.40
N LEU A 19 -0.77 0.22 -2.62
CA LEU A 19 -1.17 0.79 -1.35
C LEU A 19 -0.27 0.24 -0.26
N HIS A 20 0.24 1.14 0.59
CA HIS A 20 1.10 0.83 1.72
C HIS A 20 0.33 1.01 3.02
N PHE A 21 0.35 -0.01 3.86
CA PHE A 21 -0.44 -0.06 5.09
C PHE A 21 0.42 -0.34 6.32
N THR A 22 0.05 0.33 7.40
CA THR A 22 0.46 0.01 8.77
C THR A 22 -0.70 -0.62 9.53
N ASP A 23 -0.40 -1.06 10.75
CA ASP A 23 -1.42 -1.49 11.69
C ASP A 23 -2.44 -0.35 11.95
N ALA A 24 -3.72 -0.71 12.07
CA ALA A 24 -4.79 0.25 12.33
C ALA A 24 -4.60 0.98 13.67
N ASP A 25 -4.04 0.27 14.66
CA ASP A 25 -3.85 0.72 16.03
C ASP A 25 -2.46 1.35 16.26
N SER A 26 -1.65 1.51 15.20
CA SER A 26 -0.34 2.16 15.29
C SER A 26 -0.46 3.57 15.88
N THR A 27 0.24 3.79 16.99
CA THR A 27 0.20 5.03 17.80
C THR A 27 0.95 6.20 17.18
N GLU A 28 1.86 5.92 16.24
CA GLU A 28 2.65 6.94 15.57
C GLU A 28 1.75 7.87 14.75
N PRO A 29 1.93 9.20 14.83
CA PRO A 29 1.20 10.14 14.00
C PRO A 29 1.39 9.86 12.51
N LEU A 30 0.35 10.06 11.70
CA LEU A 30 0.41 9.83 10.25
C LEU A 30 1.58 10.57 9.59
N GLN A 31 1.85 11.81 10.00
CA GLN A 31 2.95 12.61 9.47
C GLN A 31 4.32 11.94 9.70
N ALA A 32 4.54 11.39 10.90
CA ALA A 32 5.77 10.66 11.20
C ALA A 32 5.88 9.36 10.37
N GLN A 33 4.77 8.66 10.14
CA GLN A 33 4.76 7.48 9.28
C GLN A 33 5.07 7.82 7.82
N LEU A 34 4.51 8.93 7.31
CA LEU A 34 4.81 9.43 5.96
C LEU A 34 6.29 9.80 5.83
N GLU A 35 6.86 10.52 6.78
CA GLU A 35 8.28 10.88 6.76
C GLU A 35 9.18 9.64 6.80
N LEU A 36 8.90 8.71 7.72
CA LEU A 36 9.67 7.49 7.90
C LEU A 36 9.63 6.58 6.67
N PHE A 37 8.42 6.31 6.16
CA PHE A 37 8.23 5.30 5.13
C PHE A 37 8.26 5.86 3.72
N ARG A 38 7.48 6.91 3.43
CA ARG A 38 7.44 7.54 2.10
C ARG A 38 8.70 8.34 1.81
N GLY A 39 9.18 9.12 2.79
CA GLY A 39 10.38 9.96 2.64
C GLY A 39 11.63 9.15 2.29
N ASN A 40 11.80 7.97 2.89
CA ASN A 40 12.94 7.09 2.66
C ASN A 40 12.69 5.99 1.62
N TYR A 41 11.50 5.96 1.00
CA TYR A 41 11.07 4.80 0.22
C TYR A 41 12.00 4.56 -0.97
N GLU A 42 12.33 5.59 -1.75
CA GLU A 42 13.05 5.37 -3.02
C GLU A 42 14.46 4.79 -2.82
N GLU A 43 15.12 5.14 -1.72
CA GLU A 43 16.45 4.62 -1.35
C GLU A 43 16.38 3.27 -0.64
N ASN A 44 15.32 3.01 0.14
CA ASN A 44 15.22 1.85 1.03
C ASN A 44 13.97 0.97 0.80
N LYS A 45 13.47 0.90 -0.44
CA LYS A 45 12.20 0.20 -0.81
C LYS A 45 12.09 -1.18 -0.19
N ALA A 46 13.18 -1.96 -0.27
CA ALA A 46 13.18 -3.34 0.15
C ALA A 46 12.90 -3.49 1.65
N ASP A 47 13.54 -2.64 2.47
CA ASP A 47 13.44 -2.64 3.92
C ASP A 47 12.10 -2.06 4.37
N VAL A 48 11.65 -0.97 3.74
CA VAL A 48 10.33 -0.37 4.00
C VAL A 48 9.21 -1.40 3.73
N ASP A 49 9.25 -2.09 2.58
CA ASP A 49 8.27 -3.11 2.23
C ASP A 49 8.30 -4.34 3.17
N THR A 50 9.36 -4.54 3.99
CA THR A 50 9.39 -5.66 4.97
C THR A 50 8.56 -5.40 6.21
N VAL A 51 8.34 -4.13 6.57
CA VAL A 51 7.64 -3.75 7.80
C VAL A 51 6.20 -3.29 7.53
N LEU A 52 5.79 -3.28 6.27
CA LEU A 52 4.47 -2.85 5.82
C LEU A 52 3.73 -4.00 5.15
N PHE A 53 2.41 -3.93 5.23
CA PHE A 53 1.56 -4.70 4.33
C PHE A 53 1.34 -3.89 3.04
N THR A 54 1.43 -4.55 1.89
CA THR A 54 1.20 -3.89 0.60
C THR A 54 0.09 -4.57 -0.20
N ALA A 55 -0.83 -3.79 -0.75
CA ALA A 55 -1.85 -4.27 -1.68
C ALA A 55 -1.64 -3.65 -3.05
N THR A 56 -1.54 -4.48 -4.07
CA THR A 56 -1.46 -4.03 -5.47
C THR A 56 -2.85 -4.04 -6.10
N ILE A 57 -3.21 -2.91 -6.71
CA ILE A 57 -4.39 -2.75 -7.54
C ILE A 57 -3.92 -2.50 -8.98
N TRP A 58 -4.42 -3.32 -9.89
CA TRP A 58 -4.08 -3.27 -11.31
C TRP A 58 -5.03 -2.32 -12.06
N ASP A 59 -4.53 -1.78 -13.19
CA ASP A 59 -5.30 -0.95 -14.13
C ASP A 59 -5.96 0.24 -13.43
N THR A 60 -5.20 0.89 -12.56
CA THR A 60 -5.59 2.05 -11.76
C THR A 60 -4.40 2.99 -11.63
N ASP A 61 -4.66 4.30 -11.65
CA ASP A 61 -3.71 5.37 -11.34
C ASP A 61 -4.06 6.04 -10.00
N ALA A 62 -3.13 6.80 -9.45
CA ALA A 62 -3.32 7.53 -8.20
C ALA A 62 -4.22 8.76 -8.35
N GLU A 63 -4.45 9.22 -9.58
CA GLU A 63 -5.17 10.47 -9.89
C GLU A 63 -6.68 10.27 -10.02
N ASN A 64 -7.16 9.02 -10.08
CA ASN A 64 -8.57 8.71 -10.30
C ASN A 64 -9.53 9.16 -9.17
N GLY A 65 -9.01 9.64 -8.02
CA GLY A 65 -9.80 10.13 -6.89
C GLY A 65 -10.62 9.04 -6.16
N MET A 66 -10.49 7.78 -6.55
CA MET A 66 -11.24 6.65 -6.02
C MET A 66 -10.45 5.83 -5.00
N LEU A 67 -9.24 6.27 -4.65
CA LEU A 67 -8.37 5.59 -3.69
C LEU A 67 -8.52 6.20 -2.28
N PRO A 68 -8.21 5.42 -1.21
CA PRO A 68 -8.26 5.92 0.15
C PRO A 68 -7.30 7.11 0.34
N THR A 69 -7.66 8.02 1.26
CA THR A 69 -6.79 9.13 1.67
C THR A 69 -5.85 8.66 2.77
N SER A 70 -4.60 9.13 2.78
CA SER A 70 -3.63 8.82 3.84
C SER A 70 -4.25 9.00 5.24
N GLY A 71 -4.14 7.98 6.08
CA GLY A 71 -4.74 7.91 7.41
C GLY A 71 -6.08 7.15 7.48
N SER A 72 -6.76 6.91 6.36
CA SER A 72 -8.00 6.13 6.34
C SER A 72 -7.77 4.71 6.88
N ILE A 73 -8.75 4.20 7.64
CA ILE A 73 -8.80 2.79 7.99
C ILE A 73 -9.45 2.05 6.85
N VAL A 74 -8.68 1.17 6.21
CA VAL A 74 -9.12 0.40 5.05
C VAL A 74 -9.31 -1.06 5.45
N GLU A 75 -10.46 -1.60 5.07
CA GLU A 75 -10.76 -3.03 5.06
C GLU A 75 -10.63 -3.56 3.63
N ILE A 76 -9.95 -4.70 3.47
CA ILE A 76 -9.86 -5.42 2.20
C ILE A 76 -10.74 -6.65 2.34
N THR A 77 -11.93 -6.62 1.74
CA THR A 77 -12.92 -7.69 1.89
C THR A 77 -12.56 -8.93 1.08
N GLU A 78 -11.89 -8.75 -0.05
CA GLU A 78 -11.43 -9.82 -0.94
C GLU A 78 -10.01 -9.53 -1.45
N TYR A 79 -9.15 -10.54 -1.43
CA TYR A 79 -7.78 -10.44 -1.91
C TYR A 79 -7.32 -11.74 -2.58
N SER A 80 -6.26 -11.64 -3.37
CA SER A 80 -5.64 -12.79 -4.03
C SER A 80 -4.13 -12.71 -3.97
N SER A 81 -3.45 -13.83 -4.23
CA SER A 81 -1.97 -13.88 -4.30
C SER A 81 -1.27 -13.36 -3.04
N LEU A 82 -1.90 -13.49 -1.87
CA LEU A 82 -1.26 -13.17 -0.58
C LEU A 82 -0.03 -14.05 -0.41
N LYS A 83 1.13 -13.42 -0.28
CA LYS A 83 2.40 -14.12 -0.12
C LYS A 83 3.45 -13.23 0.54
N LEU A 84 4.47 -13.89 1.06
CA LEU A 84 5.75 -13.25 1.35
C LEU A 84 6.60 -13.22 0.08
N PHE A 85 6.82 -12.03 -0.47
CA PHE A 85 7.75 -11.84 -1.59
C PHE A 85 9.17 -11.75 -1.06
N ARG A 86 10.09 -12.49 -1.70
CA ARG A 86 11.49 -12.65 -1.25
C ARG A 86 11.59 -13.04 0.23
N ASP A 87 10.63 -13.83 0.71
CA ASP A 87 10.51 -14.30 2.10
C ASP A 87 10.45 -13.20 3.17
N LYS A 88 10.18 -11.94 2.79
CA LYS A 88 10.22 -10.79 3.72
C LYS A 88 9.07 -9.80 3.57
N GLN A 89 8.51 -9.65 2.37
CA GLN A 89 7.57 -8.57 2.08
C GLN A 89 6.15 -9.11 1.98
N CYS A 90 5.28 -8.72 2.89
CA CYS A 90 3.89 -9.17 2.88
C CYS A 90 3.10 -8.38 1.83
N GLN A 91 2.67 -9.07 0.78
CA GLN A 91 1.95 -8.43 -0.32
C GLN A 91 0.78 -9.27 -0.81
N ALA A 92 -0.29 -8.59 -1.22
CA ALA A 92 -1.46 -9.18 -1.86
C ALA A 92 -1.89 -8.36 -3.09
N ASN A 93 -2.73 -8.96 -3.93
CA ASN A 93 -3.48 -8.25 -4.95
C ASN A 93 -4.91 -8.02 -4.44
N ALA A 94 -5.44 -6.82 -4.68
CA ALA A 94 -6.83 -6.48 -4.39
C ALA A 94 -7.46 -5.77 -5.60
N ARG A 95 -8.79 -5.67 -5.63
CA ARG A 95 -9.50 -4.80 -6.58
C ARG A 95 -10.05 -3.60 -5.83
N LEU A 96 -10.19 -2.49 -6.53
CA LEU A 96 -10.70 -1.25 -5.95
C LEU A 96 -12.07 -1.42 -5.27
N ARG A 97 -12.97 -2.18 -5.90
CA ARG A 97 -14.32 -2.48 -5.37
C ARG A 97 -14.31 -3.30 -4.08
N ASP A 98 -13.20 -3.96 -3.77
CA ASP A 98 -13.04 -4.84 -2.60
C ASP A 98 -12.36 -4.09 -1.44
N LEU A 99 -12.22 -2.75 -1.57
CA LEU A 99 -11.74 -1.85 -0.52
C LEU A 99 -12.91 -1.07 0.09
N ILE A 100 -12.94 -0.98 1.41
CA ILE A 100 -13.89 -0.18 2.19
C ILE A 100 -13.09 0.73 3.11
N TRP A 101 -13.38 2.03 3.14
CA TRP A 101 -12.64 3.02 3.93
C TRP A 101 -13.46 4.24 4.36
#